data_AF-A0A974PDV8-F1
#
_entry.id   AF-A0A974PDV8-F1
#
_cell.length_a   1.000
_cell.length_b   1.000
_cell.length_c   1.000
_cell.angle_alpha   90.00
_cell.angle_beta   90.00
_cell.angle_gamma   90.00
#
_symmetry.space_group_name_H-M   'P 1'
#
loop_
_entity.id
_entity.type
_entity.pdbx_description
1 polymer ?
#
loop_
_entity_poly.entity_id
_entity_poly.type
_entity_poly.pdbx_seq_one_letter_code
_entity_poly.pdbx_strand_id
1 'polypeptide(L)' 'MEFIILHQTISDGDAIGHDIQEMYKIIKSKGINVWVFCENFLSTEDIFNLDYEILKKKIKEKSTVLIYHHSIYWKMGKK' A
#
# COMPACT_ATOMS: atom_id res chain seq x y z
N MET A 1 -10.85 -11.65 -3.40
CA MET A 1 -9.70 -11.40 -2.50
C MET A 1 -8.90 -10.26 -3.10
N GLU A 2 -8.58 -9.24 -2.32
CA GLU A 2 -7.72 -8.13 -2.74
C GLU A 2 -6.71 -7.78 -1.64
N PHE A 3 -5.59 -7.18 -2.02
CA PHE A 3 -4.54 -6.76 -1.11
C PHE A 3 -4.44 -5.24 -1.04
N ILE A 4 -4.17 -4.71 0.14
CA ILE A 4 -3.82 -3.30 0.33
C ILE A 4 -2.54 -3.23 1.14
N ILE A 5 -1.49 -2.66 0.54
CA ILE A 5 -0.22 -2.41 1.21
C ILE A 5 -0.27 -1.03 1.82
N LEU A 6 -0.02 -0.96 3.12
CA LEU A 6 -0.16 0.23 3.94
C LEU A 6 1.23 0.69 4.38
N HIS A 7 1.58 1.93 4.06
CA HIS A 7 2.83 2.53 4.52
C HIS A 7 2.70 4.06 4.57
N GLN A 8 3.54 4.74 5.36
CA GLN A 8 3.46 6.18 5.46
C GLN A 8 4.03 6.91 4.24
N THR A 9 5.18 6.46 3.72
CA THR A 9 5.93 7.20 2.69
C THR A 9 6.61 6.25 1.72
N ILE A 10 6.30 6.38 0.43
CA ILE A 10 6.94 5.60 -0.62
C ILE A 10 7.69 6.59 -1.50
N SER A 11 9.01 6.50 -1.49
CA SER A 11 9.91 7.36 -2.25
C SER A 11 10.78 6.50 -3.17
N ASP A 12 11.17 7.08 -4.30
CA ASP A 12 12.22 6.49 -5.13
C ASP A 12 13.55 6.49 -4.33
N GLY A 13 14.33 5.42 -4.47
CA GLY A 13 15.61 5.25 -3.77
C GLY A 13 15.52 4.81 -2.31
N ASP A 14 14.31 4.60 -1.76
CA ASP A 14 14.11 3.97 -0.46
C ASP A 14 14.02 2.44 -0.61
N ALA A 15 14.76 1.71 0.23
CA ALA A 15 14.73 0.26 0.27
C ALA A 15 13.33 -0.28 0.64
N ILE A 16 12.58 0.42 1.51
CA ILE A 16 11.22 0.03 1.87
C ILE A 16 10.26 0.32 0.70
N GLY A 17 10.42 1.47 0.04
CA GLY A 17 9.69 1.79 -1.19
C GLY A 17 9.84 0.72 -2.26
N HIS A 18 11.08 0.27 -2.52
CA HIS A 18 11.36 -0.81 -3.47
C HIS A 18 10.75 -2.16 -3.05
N ASP A 19 10.80 -2.50 -1.77
CA ASP A 19 10.15 -3.71 -1.24
C ASP A 19 8.64 -3.68 -1.51
N ILE A 20 7.97 -2.57 -1.19
CA ILE A 20 6.53 -2.37 -1.45
C ILE A 20 6.21 -2.44 -2.95
N GLN A 21 7.04 -1.83 -3.80
CA GLN A 21 6.87 -1.87 -5.26
C GLN A 21 6.97 -3.29 -5.81
N GLU A 22 7.94 -4.08 -5.37
CA GLU A 22 8.08 -5.47 -5.81
C GLU A 22 6.97 -6.36 -5.25
N MET A 23 6.54 -6.16 -4.00
CA MET A 23 5.35 -6.82 -3.45
C MET A 23 4.11 -6.54 -4.31
N TYR A 24 3.90 -5.27 -4.69
CA TYR A 24 2.81 -4.86 -5.57
C TYR A 24 2.88 -5.58 -6.92
N LYS A 25 4.04 -5.56 -7.58
CA LYS A 25 4.26 -6.22 -8.89
C LYS A 25 4.01 -7.72 -8.81
N ILE A 26 4.51 -8.40 -7.78
CA ILE A 26 4.32 -9.84 -7.56
C ILE A 26 2.84 -10.18 -7.40
N ILE A 27 2.11 -9.45 -6.56
CA ILE A 27 0.68 -9.71 -6.33
C ILE A 27 -0.13 -9.45 -7.61
N LYS A 28 0.14 -8.33 -8.29
CA LYS A 28 -0.51 -7.97 -9.55
C LYS A 28 -0.26 -9.01 -10.64
N SER A 29 0.96 -9.55 -10.73
CA SER A 29 1.33 -10.59 -11.73
C SER A 29 0.52 -11.88 -11.57
N LYS A 30 -0.04 -12.14 -10.39
CA LYS A 30 -0.91 -13.31 -10.12
C LYS A 30 -2.38 -13.07 -10.50
N GLY A 31 -2.70 -11.91 -11.09
CA GLY A 31 -4.08 -11.53 -11.43
C GLY A 31 -4.91 -11.15 -10.21
N ILE A 32 -4.28 -10.86 -9.07
CA ILE A 32 -4.96 -10.44 -7.85
C ILE A 32 -4.97 -8.91 -7.78
N ASN A 33 -6.13 -8.35 -7.42
CA ASN A 33 -6.25 -6.91 -7.19
C ASN A 33 -5.36 -6.50 -6.00
N VAL A 34 -4.48 -5.53 -6.24
CA VAL A 34 -3.59 -4.98 -5.24
C VAL A 34 -3.56 -3.47 -5.35
N TRP A 35 -3.53 -2.83 -4.19
CA TRP A 35 -3.48 -1.40 -4.04
C TRP A 35 -2.44 -1.01 -3.01
N VAL A 36 -2.03 0.24 -3.07
CA VAL A 36 -1.20 0.86 -2.04
C VAL A 36 -2.03 1.95 -1.37
N PHE A 37 -1.86 2.15 -0.07
CA PHE A 37 -2.26 3.39 0.56
C PHE A 37 -1.03 4.01 1.22
N CYS A 38 -0.72 5.23 0.80
CA CYS A 38 0.44 5.98 1.24
C CYS A 38 0.10 7.46 1.36
N GLU A 39 0.42 8.07 2.50
CA GLU A 39 0.20 9.50 2.74
C GLU A 39 1.16 10.35 1.91
N ASN A 40 2.43 9.95 1.83
CA ASN A 40 3.47 10.67 1.11
C ASN A 40 3.97 9.83 -0.06
N PHE A 41 3.30 9.95 -1.21
CA PHE A 41 3.68 9.25 -2.42
C PHE A 41 4.64 10.10 -3.25
N LEU A 42 5.92 9.73 -3.24
CA LEU A 42 7.03 10.45 -3.87
C LEU A 42 7.75 9.60 -4.93
N SER A 43 7.08 8.55 -5.42
CA SER A 43 7.62 7.63 -6.42
C SER A 43 7.08 7.93 -7.82
N THR A 44 7.88 7.63 -8.84
CA THR A 44 7.50 7.73 -10.26
C THR A 44 6.94 6.42 -10.83
N GLU A 45 6.95 5.34 -10.06
CA GLU A 45 6.45 4.03 -10.47
C GLU A 45 4.93 4.00 -10.65
N ASP A 46 4.46 3.17 -11.60
CA ASP A 46 3.04 2.96 -11.89
C ASP A 46 2.37 2.02 -10.86
N ILE A 47 2.23 2.51 -9.63
CA ILE A 47 1.49 1.85 -8.56
C ILE A 47 0.28 2.69 -8.15
N PHE A 48 -0.86 2.02 -7.98
CA PHE A 48 -2.12 2.70 -7.71
C PHE A 48 -2.26 3.00 -6.20
N ASN A 49 -2.02 4.26 -5.84
CA ASN A 49 -2.27 4.77 -4.50
C ASN A 49 -3.75 5.08 -4.29
N LEU A 50 -4.34 4.54 -3.22
CA LEU A 50 -5.73 4.76 -2.86
C LEU A 50 -5.92 6.10 -2.16
N ASP A 51 -7.06 6.71 -2.45
CA ASP A 51 -7.61 7.74 -1.59
C ASP A 51 -8.08 7.15 -0.24
N TYR A 52 -8.01 7.95 0.82
CA TYR A 52 -8.35 7.55 2.18
C TYR A 52 -9.84 7.17 2.33
N GLU A 53 -10.75 7.82 1.63
CA GLU A 53 -12.18 7.46 1.66
C GLU A 53 -12.44 6.11 0.98
N ILE A 54 -11.67 5.79 -0.06
CA ILE A 54 -11.74 4.50 -0.74
C ILE A 54 -11.15 3.41 0.17
N LEU A 55 -10.00 3.68 0.81
CA LEU A 55 -9.40 2.78 1.78
C LEU A 55 -10.41 2.39 2.86
N LYS A 56 -11.05 3.37 3.52
CA LYS A 56 -12.02 3.13 4.60
C LYS A 56 -13.18 2.22 4.22
N LYS A 57 -13.56 2.21 2.93
CA LYS A 57 -14.58 1.29 2.41
C LYS A 57 -13.98 -0.10 2.21
N LYS A 58 -12.85 -0.21 1.52
CA LYS A 58 -12.21 -1.49 1.19
C LYS A 58 -11.73 -2.28 2.40
N ILE A 59 -11.22 -1.63 3.45
CA ILE A 59 -10.73 -2.33 4.66
C ILE A 59 -11.85 -3.05 5.43
N LYS A 60 -13.12 -2.69 5.20
CA LYS A 60 -14.27 -3.32 5.85
C LYS A 60 -14.69 -4.61 5.14
N GLU A 61 -14.24 -4.82 3.90
CA GLU A 61 -14.57 -5.99 3.13
C GLU A 61 -13.81 -7.22 3.65
N LYS A 62 -14.53 -8.30 3.95
CA LYS A 62 -13.92 -9.55 4.47
C LYS A 62 -12.91 -10.19 3.52
N SER A 63 -12.98 -9.84 2.23
CA SER A 63 -12.07 -10.36 1.21
C SER A 63 -10.79 -9.53 1.04
N THR A 64 -10.65 -8.45 1.82
CA THR A 64 -9.48 -7.57 1.81
C THR A 64 -8.45 -8.06 2.80
N VAL A 65 -7.23 -8.28 2.32
CA VAL A 65 -6.06 -8.56 3.13
C VAL A 65 -5.23 -7.29 3.24
N LEU A 66 -4.92 -6.88 4.47
CA LEU A 66 -4.06 -5.74 4.74
C LEU A 66 -2.64 -6.21 4.98
N ILE A 67 -1.69 -5.59 4.28
CA ILE A 67 -0.26 -5.72 4.54
C ILE A 67 0.19 -4.40 5.13
N TYR A 68 0.46 -4.39 6.44
CA TYR A 68 0.97 -3.21 7.12
C TYR A 68 2.50 -3.25 7.17
N HIS A 69 3.15 -2.39 6.39
CA HIS A 69 4.60 -2.25 6.40
C HIS A 69 4.98 -1.17 7.40
N HIS A 70 5.66 -1.56 8.48
CA HIS A 70 5.87 -0.70 9.64
C HIS A 70 6.68 0.56 9.28
N SER A 71 6.13 1.74 9.57
CA SER A 71 6.87 3.02 9.51
C SER A 71 7.21 3.52 10.92
N ILE A 72 8.39 4.11 11.09
CA ILE A 72 8.90 4.60 12.38
C ILE A 72 7.94 5.64 13.03
N TYR A 73 7.26 6.46 12.23
CA TYR A 73 6.34 7.48 12.74
C TYR A 73 5.05 7.65 11.92
N TRP A 74 4.23 6.60 11.82
CA TRP A 74 2.94 6.76 11.14
C TRP A 74 1.81 7.12 12.10
N LYS A 75 1.46 8.41 12.22
CA LYS A 75 0.39 8.87 13.14
C LYS A 75 -0.99 8.32 12.77
N MET A 76 -1.34 8.26 11.48
CA MET A 76 -2.61 7.69 11.04
C MET A 76 -2.59 6.16 11.06
N GLY A 77 -1.42 5.55 10.91
CA GLY A 77 -1.24 4.11 11.10
C GLY A 77 -1.13 3.68 12.57
N LYS A 78 -1.12 4.63 13.51
CA LYS A 78 -1.19 4.35 14.95
C LYS A 78 -2.65 4.17 15.35
N LYS A 79 -2.85 3.14 16.16
CA LYS A 79 -4.12 2.81 16.82
C LYS A 79 -4.44 3.83 17.91
#